data_AF-A0A947R0Z0-F1
#
_entry.id   AF-A0A947R0Z0-F1
#
_cell.length_a   1.000
_cell.length_b   1.000
_cell.length_c   1.000
_cell.angle_alpha   90.00
_cell.angle_beta   90.00
_cell.angle_gamma   90.00
#
_symmetry.space_group_name_H-M   'P 1'
#
loop_
_entity.id
_entity.type
_entity.pdbx_description
1 polymer ?
#
loop_
_entity_poly.entity_id
_entity_poly.type
_entity_poly.pdbx_seq_one_letter_code
_entity_poly.pdbx_strand_id
1 'polypeptide(L)'
;MKNKIYSFFKAYKSKKKLNAIRQSAEVITKDRIIHDLIKIGVRKGDLLFLHSSLARIGYVDGGADTVASAIMETIGPEGTLIVPTYSMKESMYKTCMDNHFIFDVRKDTRGLGAIPAAVLRTHDVRTSIHPTHCTSSVGKDALYITESHHMSESTFGKDSPWERWLRRDGKLLGLGISMGPVTFYHTLEDLAPDQFPIPVRMKNVFPVKCINWQGDIITVPVRPLDPKFMRFRIDHKEREDLRTYFRKEFTQAGIVKQGLIGRASSWIAPAEAFYRHLNGLMKEGITIYATATDLKRRPVE
;
A
#
# COMPACT_ATOMS: atom_id res chain seq x y z
N MET A 1 2.28 -31.99 -20.58
CA MET A 1 1.17 -31.60 -21.47
C MET A 1 -0.07 -31.04 -20.73
N LYS A 2 -0.59 -31.69 -19.68
CA LYS A 2 -1.79 -31.24 -18.93
C LYS A 2 -1.74 -29.78 -18.42
N ASN A 3 -0.59 -29.29 -17.95
CA ASN A 3 -0.42 -27.90 -17.48
C ASN A 3 -0.50 -26.83 -18.58
N LYS A 4 -0.05 -27.12 -19.81
CA LYS A 4 -0.14 -26.18 -20.93
C LYS A 4 -1.58 -26.04 -21.43
N ILE A 5 -2.31 -27.16 -21.48
CA ILE A 5 -3.72 -27.19 -21.88
C ILE A 5 -4.58 -26.45 -20.85
N TYR A 6 -4.37 -26.69 -19.55
CA TYR A 6 -5.07 -25.98 -18.48
C TYR A 6 -4.79 -24.46 -18.50
N SER A 7 -3.54 -24.07 -18.71
CA SER A 7 -3.15 -22.65 -18.87
C SER A 7 -3.81 -22.01 -20.09
N PHE A 8 -3.84 -22.70 -21.22
CA PHE A 8 -4.52 -22.24 -22.44
C PHE A 8 -6.03 -22.05 -22.22
N PHE A 9 -6.71 -23.01 -21.60
CA PHE A 9 -8.14 -22.89 -21.28
C PHE A 9 -8.43 -21.77 -20.28
N LYS A 10 -7.54 -21.53 -19.30
CA LYS A 10 -7.64 -20.40 -18.37
C LYS A 10 -7.46 -19.06 -19.08
N ALA A 11 -6.47 -18.95 -19.95
CA ALA A 11 -6.23 -17.76 -20.77
C ALA A 11 -7.39 -17.51 -21.75
N TYR A 12 -7.91 -18.56 -22.41
CA TYR A 12 -9.05 -18.49 -23.32
C TYR A 12 -10.34 -18.06 -22.60
N LYS A 13 -10.66 -18.66 -21.45
CA LYS A 13 -11.80 -18.23 -20.61
C LYS A 13 -11.64 -16.79 -20.14
N SER A 14 -10.43 -16.38 -19.75
CA SER A 14 -10.14 -14.99 -19.37
C SER A 14 -10.35 -14.03 -20.55
N LYS A 15 -9.89 -14.38 -21.76
CA LYS A 15 -10.04 -13.59 -22.98
C LYS A 15 -11.50 -13.50 -23.44
N LYS A 16 -12.26 -14.59 -23.35
CA LYS A 16 -13.70 -14.63 -23.65
C LYS A 16 -14.50 -13.79 -22.65
N LYS A 17 -14.16 -13.85 -21.35
CA LYS A 17 -14.75 -12.99 -20.31
C LYS A 17 -14.42 -11.52 -20.53
N LEU A 18 -13.18 -11.19 -20.88
CA LEU A 18 -12.76 -9.83 -21.22
C LEU A 18 -13.50 -9.30 -22.46
N ASN A 19 -13.70 -10.12 -23.49
CA ASN A 19 -14.45 -9.74 -24.69
C ASN A 19 -15.95 -9.55 -24.41
N ALA A 20 -16.56 -10.40 -23.57
CA ALA A 20 -17.94 -10.22 -23.14
C ALA A 20 -18.13 -8.96 -22.30
N ILE A 21 -17.19 -8.64 -21.40
CA ILE A 21 -17.15 -7.38 -20.65
C ILE A 21 -16.97 -6.19 -21.61
N ARG A 22 -16.05 -6.28 -22.58
CA ARG A 22 -15.86 -5.24 -23.62
C ARG A 22 -17.12 -4.94 -24.42
N GLN A 23 -17.94 -5.96 -24.68
CA GLN A 23 -19.15 -5.83 -25.50
C GLN A 23 -20.40 -5.40 -24.71
N SER A 24 -20.34 -5.38 -23.36
CA SER A 24 -21.52 -5.14 -22.51
C SER A 24 -21.30 -4.17 -21.34
N ALA A 25 -20.05 -3.80 -21.05
CA ALA A 25 -19.72 -2.91 -19.95
C ALA A 25 -19.49 -1.48 -20.47
N GLU A 26 -20.07 -0.52 -19.76
CA GLU A 26 -19.67 0.87 -19.83
C GLU A 26 -18.14 0.98 -19.77
N VAL A 27 -17.56 1.60 -20.80
CA VAL A 27 -16.11 1.81 -20.91
C VAL A 27 -15.73 2.97 -20.00
N ILE A 28 -14.77 2.76 -19.11
CA ILE A 28 -14.29 3.78 -18.18
C ILE A 28 -13.10 4.47 -18.81
N THR A 29 -13.29 5.75 -19.17
CA THR A 29 -12.29 6.60 -19.81
C THR A 29 -11.35 7.25 -18.80
N LYS A 30 -10.24 7.80 -19.29
CA LYS A 30 -9.30 8.59 -18.48
C LYS A 30 -10.00 9.79 -17.82
N ASP A 31 -10.76 10.55 -18.59
CA ASP A 31 -11.49 11.74 -18.10
C ASP A 31 -12.47 11.39 -16.99
N ARG A 32 -13.14 10.24 -17.12
CA ARG A 32 -14.02 9.76 -16.05
C ARG A 32 -13.25 9.48 -14.77
N ILE A 33 -12.08 8.84 -14.87
CA ILE A 33 -11.22 8.56 -13.71
C ILE A 33 -10.73 9.88 -13.09
N ILE A 34 -10.29 10.85 -13.88
CA ILE A 34 -9.84 12.17 -13.41
C ILE A 34 -10.98 12.88 -12.66
N HIS A 35 -12.17 12.95 -13.27
CA HIS A 35 -13.35 13.53 -12.64
C HIS A 35 -13.65 12.87 -11.29
N ASP A 36 -13.61 11.54 -11.22
CA ASP A 36 -13.90 10.78 -10.01
C ASP A 36 -12.81 10.98 -8.93
N LEU A 37 -11.53 11.06 -9.31
CA LEU A 37 -10.41 11.39 -8.41
C LEU A 37 -10.59 12.79 -7.80
N ILE A 38 -10.95 13.79 -8.61
CA ILE A 38 -11.24 15.14 -8.13
C ILE A 38 -12.46 15.13 -7.19
N LYS A 39 -13.52 14.43 -7.57
CA LYS A 39 -14.75 14.33 -6.77
C LYS A 39 -14.49 13.71 -5.39
N ILE A 40 -13.69 12.63 -5.32
CA ILE A 40 -13.38 11.97 -4.05
C ILE A 40 -12.45 12.82 -3.17
N GLY A 41 -11.59 13.68 -3.74
CA GLY A 41 -10.80 14.65 -2.96
C GLY A 41 -9.33 14.76 -3.35
N VAL A 42 -8.89 14.13 -4.43
CA VAL A 42 -7.54 14.33 -4.97
C VAL A 42 -7.44 15.74 -5.54
N ARG A 43 -6.32 16.42 -5.31
CA ARG A 43 -6.04 17.80 -5.71
C ARG A 43 -4.68 17.87 -6.39
N LYS A 44 -4.48 18.93 -7.18
CA LYS A 44 -3.16 19.28 -7.70
C LYS A 44 -2.19 19.51 -6.55
N GLY A 45 -0.95 19.04 -6.68
CA GLY A 45 0.08 19.09 -5.66
C GLY A 45 0.02 17.98 -4.60
N ASP A 46 -0.95 17.06 -4.67
CA ASP A 46 -1.07 16.01 -3.67
C ASP A 46 0.12 15.03 -3.69
N LEU A 47 0.61 14.71 -2.50
CA LEU A 47 1.51 13.59 -2.23
C LEU A 47 0.66 12.35 -1.86
N LEU A 48 0.43 11.48 -2.85
CA LEU A 48 -0.58 10.44 -2.80
C LEU A 48 0.05 9.04 -2.65
N PHE A 49 -0.26 8.33 -1.56
CA PHE A 49 0.10 6.93 -1.41
C PHE A 49 -1.07 6.05 -1.87
N LEU A 50 -0.85 5.28 -2.95
CA LEU A 50 -1.88 4.47 -3.59
C LEU A 50 -1.79 3.00 -3.17
N HIS A 51 -2.92 2.44 -2.75
CA HIS A 51 -3.19 1.01 -2.77
C HIS A 51 -4.41 0.75 -3.66
N SER A 52 -4.35 -0.23 -4.57
CA SER A 52 -5.35 -0.31 -5.65
C SER A 52 -5.72 -1.72 -6.12
N SER A 53 -6.92 -1.83 -6.69
CA SER A 53 -7.40 -3.00 -7.41
C SER A 53 -8.01 -2.61 -8.76
N LEU A 54 -7.24 -2.75 -9.85
CA LEU A 54 -7.70 -2.45 -11.21
C LEU A 54 -9.01 -3.15 -11.56
N ALA A 55 -9.13 -4.43 -11.19
CA ALA A 55 -10.31 -5.24 -11.52
C ALA A 55 -11.62 -4.70 -10.92
N ARG A 56 -11.54 -3.89 -9.85
CA ARG A 56 -12.71 -3.28 -9.20
C ARG A 56 -13.17 -2.00 -9.89
N ILE A 57 -12.30 -1.36 -10.68
CA ILE A 57 -12.65 -0.15 -11.43
C ILE A 57 -13.67 -0.48 -12.51
N GLY A 58 -13.51 -1.62 -13.19
CA GLY A 58 -14.33 -2.01 -14.34
C GLY A 58 -13.48 -2.15 -15.59
N TYR A 59 -14.09 -2.01 -16.77
CA TYR A 59 -13.34 -2.02 -18.02
C TYR A 59 -12.76 -0.63 -18.31
N VAL A 60 -11.49 -0.45 -17.95
CA VAL A 60 -10.76 0.80 -18.20
C VAL A 60 -10.15 0.77 -19.60
N ASP A 61 -10.47 1.77 -20.42
CA ASP A 61 -9.82 1.93 -21.72
C ASP A 61 -8.32 2.22 -21.52
N GLY A 62 -7.45 1.48 -22.21
CA GLY A 62 -5.99 1.51 -21.97
C GLY A 62 -5.52 0.88 -20.64
N GLY A 63 -6.41 0.30 -19.84
CA GLY A 63 -6.05 -0.50 -18.67
C GLY A 63 -5.32 0.27 -17.55
N ALA A 64 -4.30 -0.37 -16.96
CA ALA A 64 -3.58 0.19 -15.81
C ALA A 64 -2.81 1.47 -16.12
N ASP A 65 -2.27 1.59 -17.34
CA ASP A 65 -1.52 2.76 -17.79
C ASP A 65 -2.40 4.01 -17.81
N THR A 66 -3.66 3.87 -18.24
CA THR A 66 -4.66 4.96 -18.16
C THR A 66 -4.94 5.39 -16.74
N VAL A 67 -5.06 4.45 -15.79
CA VAL A 67 -5.29 4.79 -14.38
C VAL A 67 -4.09 5.52 -13.79
N ALA A 68 -2.87 5.03 -14.04
CA ALA A 68 -1.65 5.68 -13.58
C ALA A 68 -1.52 7.09 -14.17
N SER A 69 -1.77 7.24 -15.47
CA SER A 69 -1.74 8.53 -16.16
C SER A 69 -2.81 9.50 -15.63
N ALA A 70 -4.03 9.02 -15.37
CA ALA A 70 -5.11 9.84 -14.80
C ALA A 70 -4.74 10.37 -13.40
N ILE A 71 -4.12 9.54 -12.56
CA ILE A 71 -3.65 9.96 -11.23
C ILE A 71 -2.57 11.03 -11.36
N MET A 72 -1.54 10.78 -12.17
CA MET A 72 -0.45 11.73 -12.39
C MET A 72 -0.94 13.07 -12.96
N GLU A 73 -1.89 13.05 -13.89
CA GLU A 73 -2.50 14.26 -14.45
C GLU A 73 -3.31 15.03 -13.39
N THR A 74 -4.04 14.31 -12.53
CA THR A 74 -4.86 14.93 -11.49
C THR A 74 -4.01 15.63 -10.44
N ILE A 75 -2.91 15.00 -9.99
CA ILE A 75 -2.00 15.60 -9.01
C ILE A 75 -1.06 16.62 -9.64
N GLY A 76 -0.84 16.57 -10.95
CA GLY A 76 -0.03 17.53 -11.70
C GLY A 76 1.48 17.47 -11.36
N PRO A 77 2.27 18.39 -11.92
CA PRO A 77 3.74 18.36 -11.82
C PRO A 77 4.28 18.60 -10.40
N GLU A 78 3.51 19.31 -9.56
CA GLU A 78 3.85 19.55 -8.16
C GLU A 78 3.45 18.37 -7.25
N GLY A 79 2.71 17.40 -7.77
CA GLY A 79 2.28 16.23 -7.03
C GLY A 79 3.32 15.12 -7.03
N THR A 80 3.08 14.10 -6.20
CA THR A 80 3.91 12.89 -6.14
C THR A 80 3.04 11.68 -5.88
N LEU A 81 3.25 10.60 -6.63
CA LEU A 81 2.57 9.32 -6.46
C LEU A 81 3.52 8.31 -5.83
N ILE A 82 3.12 7.70 -4.72
CA ILE A 82 3.82 6.60 -4.04
C ILE A 82 3.02 5.31 -4.25
N VAL A 83 3.70 4.23 -4.64
CA VAL A 83 3.11 2.89 -4.77
C VAL A 83 3.94 1.83 -4.02
N PRO A 84 3.30 0.82 -3.43
CA PRO A 84 4.01 -0.29 -2.81
C PRO A 84 4.63 -1.20 -3.89
N THR A 85 5.90 -1.57 -3.69
CA THR A 85 6.66 -2.39 -4.65
C THR A 85 7.45 -3.53 -4.00
N TYR A 86 6.89 -4.10 -2.94
CA TYR A 86 7.48 -5.09 -2.05
C TYR A 86 8.20 -6.24 -2.78
N SER A 87 9.37 -6.59 -2.25
CA SER A 87 10.29 -7.60 -2.78
C SER A 87 10.42 -8.85 -1.89
N MET A 88 9.67 -8.91 -0.79
CA MET A 88 9.77 -10.00 0.19
C MET A 88 9.42 -11.39 -0.37
N LYS A 89 10.13 -12.40 0.12
CA LYS A 89 9.82 -13.83 -0.06
C LYS A 89 8.83 -14.28 1.00
N GLU A 90 7.56 -14.38 0.63
CA GLU A 90 6.41 -14.80 1.46
C GLU A 90 6.10 -13.90 2.67
N SER A 91 7.09 -13.58 3.50
CA SER A 91 7.00 -12.71 4.66
C SER A 91 8.33 -12.02 4.96
N MET A 92 8.30 -10.99 5.80
CA MET A 92 9.52 -10.33 6.28
C MET A 92 10.46 -11.32 6.94
N TYR A 93 9.93 -12.16 7.85
CA TYR A 93 10.73 -13.13 8.59
C TYR A 93 11.41 -14.14 7.67
N LYS A 94 10.67 -14.74 6.72
CA LYS A 94 11.25 -15.68 5.76
C LYS A 94 12.31 -15.04 4.86
N THR A 95 12.12 -13.78 4.49
CA THR A 95 13.13 -13.01 3.75
C THR A 95 14.41 -12.82 4.58
N CYS A 96 14.27 -12.49 5.87
CA CYS A 96 15.40 -12.30 6.78
C CYS A 96 16.16 -13.61 7.08
N MET A 97 15.48 -14.76 7.03
CA MET A 97 16.07 -16.09 7.28
C MET A 97 16.78 -16.70 6.07
N ASP A 98 16.59 -16.12 4.89
CA ASP A 98 17.23 -16.62 3.67
C ASP A 98 18.60 -15.96 3.48
N ASN A 99 19.66 -16.66 3.88
CA ASN A 99 21.04 -16.19 3.73
C ASN A 99 21.49 -16.01 2.27
N HIS A 100 20.74 -16.54 1.30
CA HIS A 100 21.02 -16.37 -0.13
C HIS A 100 20.22 -15.22 -0.74
N PHE A 101 19.30 -14.61 0.02
CA PHE A 101 18.52 -13.48 -0.46
C PHE A 101 19.38 -12.22 -0.52
N ILE A 102 19.39 -11.59 -1.69
CA ILE A 102 19.98 -10.28 -1.92
C ILE A 102 18.92 -9.46 -2.65
N PHE A 103 18.56 -8.30 -2.11
CA PHE A 103 17.64 -7.38 -2.78
C PHE A 103 18.41 -6.35 -3.61
N ASP A 104 18.24 -6.36 -4.92
CA ASP A 104 18.82 -5.38 -5.82
C ASP A 104 17.76 -4.37 -6.28
N VAL A 105 17.86 -3.13 -5.79
CA VAL A 105 16.86 -2.08 -6.04
C VAL A 105 16.66 -1.79 -7.54
N ARG A 106 17.67 -2.08 -8.35
CA ARG A 106 17.70 -1.81 -9.80
C ARG A 106 16.86 -2.79 -10.61
N LYS A 107 16.55 -3.98 -10.06
CA LYS A 107 15.87 -5.07 -10.80
C LYS A 107 14.80 -5.84 -10.03
N ASP A 108 14.87 -5.89 -8.69
CA ASP A 108 13.99 -6.76 -7.89
C ASP A 108 12.68 -6.07 -7.47
N THR A 109 12.51 -4.82 -7.87
CA THR A 109 11.30 -4.02 -7.65
C THR A 109 10.14 -4.55 -8.49
N ARG A 110 9.02 -4.90 -7.84
CA ARG A 110 7.82 -5.43 -8.51
C ARG A 110 6.58 -4.72 -8.02
N GLY A 111 5.71 -4.31 -8.94
CA GLY A 111 4.44 -3.67 -8.58
C GLY A 111 3.49 -4.64 -7.89
N LEU A 112 2.87 -4.22 -6.78
CA LEU A 112 1.80 -4.97 -6.10
C LEU A 112 0.46 -4.81 -6.82
N GLY A 113 0.40 -5.36 -8.04
CA GLY A 113 -0.74 -5.27 -8.93
C GLY A 113 -0.46 -4.45 -10.19
N ALA A 114 -1.46 -4.39 -11.08
CA ALA A 114 -1.29 -3.85 -12.42
C ALA A 114 -1.00 -2.34 -12.44
N ILE A 115 -1.59 -1.56 -11.51
CA ILE A 115 -1.40 -0.09 -11.46
C ILE A 115 -0.01 0.26 -10.92
N PRO A 116 0.48 -0.27 -9.78
CA PRO A 116 1.88 -0.08 -9.39
C PRO A 116 2.87 -0.54 -10.47
N ALA A 117 2.59 -1.64 -11.17
CA ALA A 117 3.44 -2.09 -12.28
C ALA A 117 3.44 -1.12 -13.48
N ALA A 118 2.34 -0.40 -13.72
CA ALA A 118 2.28 0.67 -14.71
C ALA A 118 3.09 1.90 -14.29
N VAL A 119 3.01 2.29 -13.02
CA VAL A 119 3.84 3.36 -12.44
C VAL A 119 5.33 3.04 -12.59
N LEU A 120 5.75 1.79 -12.35
CA LEU A 120 7.15 1.39 -12.53
C LEU A 120 7.68 1.50 -13.97
N ARG A 121 6.82 1.64 -14.98
CA ARG A 121 7.21 1.84 -16.39
C ARG A 121 7.32 3.31 -16.77
N THR A 122 6.98 4.24 -15.88
CA THR A 122 7.12 5.67 -16.19
C THR A 122 8.57 6.11 -16.05
N HIS A 123 8.89 7.30 -16.58
CA HIS A 123 10.18 7.94 -16.37
C HIS A 123 10.27 8.45 -14.92
N ASP A 124 11.50 8.70 -14.45
CA ASP A 124 11.82 9.34 -13.16
C ASP A 124 11.30 8.63 -11.90
N VAL A 125 11.00 7.33 -12.01
CA VAL A 125 10.66 6.50 -10.86
C VAL A 125 11.88 6.39 -9.94
N ARG A 126 11.68 6.70 -8.66
CA ARG A 126 12.63 6.40 -7.59
C ARG A 126 12.09 5.28 -6.73
N THR A 127 12.96 4.38 -6.28
CA THR A 127 12.57 3.26 -5.39
C THR A 127 13.43 3.25 -4.15
N SER A 128 12.77 3.05 -3.01
CA SER A 128 13.44 2.97 -1.72
C SER A 128 14.16 1.64 -1.55
N ILE A 129 15.31 1.67 -0.88
CA ILE A 129 16.10 0.47 -0.63
C ILE A 129 15.60 -0.16 0.66
N HIS A 130 14.77 -1.20 0.57
CA HIS A 130 14.44 -2.07 1.70
C HIS A 130 14.10 -3.47 1.19
N PRO A 131 14.69 -4.53 1.76
CA PRO A 131 14.62 -5.91 1.23
C PRO A 131 13.25 -6.58 1.33
N THR A 132 12.24 -5.91 1.89
CA THR A 132 10.92 -6.50 2.12
C THR A 132 9.82 -5.57 1.66
N HIS A 133 9.84 -4.32 2.12
CA HIS A 133 8.78 -3.33 1.89
C HIS A 133 9.27 -2.12 1.10
N CYS A 134 10.06 -2.30 0.05
CA CYS A 134 10.39 -1.17 -0.81
C CYS A 134 9.12 -0.54 -1.43
N THR A 135 9.21 0.77 -1.63
CA THR A 135 8.17 1.62 -2.23
C THR A 135 8.78 2.37 -3.39
N SER A 136 7.98 2.63 -4.41
CA SER A 136 8.40 3.43 -5.55
C SER A 136 7.59 4.71 -5.62
N SER A 137 8.20 5.78 -6.09
CA SER A 137 7.62 7.12 -6.13
C SER A 137 7.97 7.84 -7.41
N VAL A 138 7.04 8.65 -7.91
CA VAL A 138 7.18 9.48 -9.11
C VAL A 138 6.63 10.87 -8.82
N GLY A 139 7.38 11.92 -9.16
CA GLY A 139 7.00 13.31 -8.95
C GLY A 139 7.96 14.07 -8.04
N LYS A 140 7.55 15.26 -7.63
CA LYS A 140 8.38 16.28 -6.94
C LYS A 140 9.16 15.75 -5.74
N ASP A 141 8.52 14.97 -4.86
CA ASP A 141 9.09 14.48 -3.61
C ASP A 141 9.67 13.05 -3.72
N ALA A 142 9.75 12.47 -4.92
CA ALA A 142 10.11 11.07 -5.10
C ALA A 142 11.48 10.70 -4.48
N LEU A 143 12.48 11.58 -4.59
CA LEU A 143 13.78 11.38 -3.96
C LEU A 143 13.68 11.41 -2.43
N TYR A 144 13.08 12.46 -1.88
CA TYR A 144 12.88 12.62 -0.44
C TYR A 144 12.17 11.42 0.17
N ILE A 145 11.13 10.89 -0.47
CA ILE A 145 10.37 9.75 0.06
C ILE A 145 11.20 8.46 0.11
N THR A 146 12.16 8.28 -0.81
CA THR A 146 12.78 6.97 -1.06
C THR A 146 14.23 6.83 -0.60
N GLU A 147 14.93 7.94 -0.36
CA GLU A 147 16.39 7.94 -0.21
C GLU A 147 16.94 7.28 1.07
N SER A 148 16.18 7.17 2.16
CA SER A 148 16.71 6.80 3.49
C SER A 148 16.22 5.47 4.07
N HIS A 149 15.39 4.72 3.34
CA HIS A 149 14.70 3.55 3.92
C HIS A 149 15.63 2.44 4.44
N HIS A 150 16.86 2.38 3.93
CA HIS A 150 17.87 1.40 4.34
C HIS A 150 18.66 1.81 5.60
N MET A 151 18.46 3.03 6.09
CA MET A 151 19.24 3.62 7.19
C MET A 151 18.69 3.27 8.59
N SER A 152 17.56 2.57 8.67
CA SER A 152 16.87 2.24 9.91
C SER A 152 16.53 0.75 9.96
N GLU A 153 16.58 0.17 11.16
CA GLU A 153 16.12 -1.21 11.40
C GLU A 153 14.60 -1.37 11.32
N SER A 154 13.88 -0.25 11.45
CA SER A 154 12.43 -0.18 11.39
C SER A 154 11.97 0.03 9.96
N THR A 155 11.02 -0.81 9.53
CA THR A 155 10.47 -0.77 8.18
C THR A 155 9.48 0.37 7.98
N PHE A 156 8.70 0.73 9.01
CA PHE A 156 7.63 1.73 8.90
C PHE A 156 7.85 2.95 9.82
N GLY A 157 8.97 2.98 10.54
CA GLY A 157 9.26 4.01 11.53
C GLY A 157 10.07 5.18 10.98
N LYS A 158 10.91 5.75 11.83
CA LYS A 158 11.70 6.95 11.52
C LYS A 158 12.47 6.78 10.20
N ASP A 159 12.38 7.81 9.35
CA ASP A 159 13.05 7.88 8.03
C ASP A 159 12.57 6.84 7.00
N SER A 160 11.49 6.10 7.29
CA SER A 160 10.81 5.26 6.31
C SER A 160 9.99 6.10 5.32
N PRO A 161 9.65 5.55 4.14
CA PRO A 161 8.74 6.20 3.20
C PRO A 161 7.39 6.60 3.82
N TRP A 162 6.87 5.81 4.77
CA TRP A 162 5.60 6.10 5.43
C TRP A 162 5.70 7.30 6.38
N GLU A 163 6.79 7.39 7.13
CA GLU A 163 7.02 8.47 8.08
C GLU A 163 7.33 9.79 7.36
N ARG A 164 8.15 9.74 6.30
CA ARG A 164 8.44 10.90 5.46
C ARG A 164 7.20 11.40 4.71
N TRP A 165 6.37 10.46 4.23
CA TRP A 165 5.07 10.76 3.63
C TRP A 165 4.11 11.41 4.63
N LEU A 166 4.07 10.92 5.87
CA LEU A 166 3.31 11.51 6.97
C LEU A 166 3.76 12.94 7.29
N ARG A 167 5.08 13.19 7.40
CA ARG A 167 5.66 14.54 7.65
C ARG A 167 5.34 15.58 6.57
N ARG A 168 4.93 15.14 5.39
CA ARG A 168 4.62 15.99 4.22
C ARG A 168 3.11 16.10 3.96
N ASP A 169 2.29 15.86 4.99
CA ASP A 169 0.82 15.96 4.92
C ASP A 169 0.21 15.16 3.76
N GLY A 170 0.78 13.98 3.50
CA GLY A 170 0.36 13.14 2.39
C GLY A 170 -1.07 12.60 2.53
N LYS A 171 -1.60 12.00 1.45
CA LYS A 171 -2.95 11.41 1.41
C LYS A 171 -2.91 9.95 0.98
N LEU A 172 -3.68 9.11 1.68
CA LEU A 172 -3.79 7.69 1.40
C LEU A 172 -5.01 7.45 0.54
N LEU A 173 -4.82 6.91 -0.67
CA LEU A 173 -5.89 6.54 -1.58
C LEU A 173 -6.01 5.02 -1.64
N GLY A 174 -7.13 4.51 -1.13
CA GLY A 174 -7.57 3.13 -1.35
C GLY A 174 -8.50 3.06 -2.55
N LEU A 175 -7.98 2.65 -3.71
CA LEU A 175 -8.72 2.56 -4.97
C LEU A 175 -9.27 1.14 -5.18
N GLY A 176 -10.55 0.93 -4.91
CA GLY A 176 -11.16 -0.40 -5.08
C GLY A 176 -10.68 -1.44 -4.07
N ILE A 177 -10.27 -1.01 -2.89
CA ILE A 177 -9.80 -1.88 -1.80
C ILE A 177 -10.51 -1.52 -0.50
N SER A 178 -10.58 -2.49 0.42
CA SER A 178 -10.97 -2.21 1.80
C SER A 178 -9.86 -1.45 2.54
N MET A 179 -10.10 -1.09 3.80
CA MET A 179 -9.09 -0.49 4.66
C MET A 179 -8.10 -1.51 5.25
N GLY A 180 -8.22 -2.81 4.95
CA GLY A 180 -7.32 -3.83 5.51
C GLY A 180 -5.90 -3.87 4.95
N PRO A 181 -5.68 -3.88 3.62
CA PRO A 181 -4.37 -4.13 3.02
C PRO A 181 -3.45 -2.89 3.00
N VAL A 182 -3.80 -1.80 3.69
CA VAL A 182 -2.96 -0.61 3.74
C VAL A 182 -1.91 -0.77 4.82
N THR A 183 -0.65 -0.64 4.44
CA THR A 183 0.47 -0.87 5.39
C THR A 183 0.68 0.26 6.39
N PHE A 184 -0.02 1.39 6.22
CA PHE A 184 0.20 2.57 7.02
C PHE A 184 -0.06 2.38 8.52
N TYR A 185 -0.93 1.44 8.91
CA TYR A 185 -1.15 1.11 10.33
C TYR A 185 0.13 0.74 11.08
N HIS A 186 1.08 0.09 10.40
CA HIS A 186 2.32 -0.36 11.01
C HIS A 186 3.29 0.78 11.34
N THR A 187 3.04 1.98 10.80
CA THR A 187 3.77 3.20 11.20
C THR A 187 3.57 3.49 12.68
N LEU A 188 2.37 3.26 13.22
CA LEU A 188 2.12 3.46 14.66
C LEU A 188 2.87 2.44 15.52
N GLU A 189 2.98 1.19 15.07
CA GLU A 189 3.79 0.15 15.75
C GLU A 189 5.26 0.58 15.88
N ASP A 190 5.78 1.21 14.83
CA ASP A 190 7.21 1.49 14.68
C ASP A 190 7.63 2.89 15.19
N LEU A 191 6.73 3.88 15.18
CA LEU A 191 6.99 5.22 15.71
C LEU A 191 6.71 5.37 17.20
N ALA A 192 5.87 4.50 17.77
CA ALA A 192 5.52 4.53 19.19
C ALA A 192 5.78 3.18 19.89
N PRO A 193 6.96 2.54 19.74
CA PRO A 193 7.20 1.18 20.19
C PRO A 193 7.01 0.99 21.70
N ASP A 194 7.35 2.00 22.51
CA ASP A 194 7.21 1.95 23.98
C ASP A 194 5.76 2.17 24.45
N GLN A 195 4.92 2.76 23.59
CA GLN A 195 3.50 3.01 23.89
C GLN A 195 2.59 1.95 23.27
N PHE A 196 3.05 1.27 22.22
CA PHE A 196 2.26 0.27 21.53
C PHE A 196 2.06 -0.96 22.45
N PRO A 197 0.81 -1.36 22.75
CA PRO A 197 0.53 -2.28 23.86
C PRO A 197 0.93 -3.75 23.58
N ILE A 198 1.43 -4.04 22.39
CA ILE A 198 1.75 -5.40 21.94
C ILE A 198 3.18 -5.41 21.35
N PRO A 199 4.09 -6.26 21.83
CA PRO A 199 5.45 -6.33 21.30
C PRO A 199 5.48 -7.10 19.97
N VAL A 200 4.96 -6.50 18.90
CA VAL A 200 4.68 -7.17 17.61
C VAL A 200 5.93 -7.51 16.80
N ARG A 201 7.07 -6.88 17.11
CA ARG A 201 8.35 -7.07 16.43
C ARG A 201 9.17 -8.17 17.08
N MET A 202 10.01 -8.84 16.29
CA MET A 202 11.02 -9.74 16.83
C MET A 202 12.05 -8.97 17.66
N LYS A 203 12.63 -9.61 18.69
CA LYS A 203 13.74 -9.02 19.46
C LYS A 203 15.00 -8.87 18.60
N ASN A 204 15.24 -9.83 17.72
CA ASN A 204 16.43 -9.87 16.87
C ASN A 204 16.28 -8.93 15.67
N VAL A 205 17.39 -8.29 15.31
CA VAL A 205 17.56 -7.51 14.08
C VAL A 205 18.37 -8.38 13.13
N PHE A 206 17.91 -8.48 11.89
CA PHE A 206 18.53 -9.33 10.88
C PHE A 206 19.24 -8.45 9.84
N PRO A 207 20.55 -8.66 9.61
CA PRO A 207 21.26 -7.99 8.53
C PRO A 207 20.91 -8.65 7.19
N VAL A 208 20.31 -7.90 6.27
CA VAL A 208 19.95 -8.40 4.94
C VAL A 208 20.77 -7.65 3.89
N LYS A 209 21.42 -8.41 2.99
CA LYS A 209 22.23 -7.84 1.91
C LYS A 209 21.32 -7.19 0.86
N CYS A 210 21.64 -5.96 0.50
CA CYS A 210 21.01 -5.24 -0.60
C CYS A 210 22.07 -4.71 -1.56
N ILE A 211 21.69 -4.47 -2.81
CA ILE A 211 22.49 -3.74 -3.79
C ILE A 211 21.83 -2.38 -3.99
N ASN A 212 22.58 -1.30 -3.75
CA ASN A 212 22.11 0.07 -3.89
C ASN A 212 22.06 0.51 -5.37
N TRP A 213 21.71 1.78 -5.60
CA TRP A 213 21.64 2.35 -6.95
C TRP A 213 23.01 2.46 -7.65
N GLN A 214 24.10 2.58 -6.89
CA GLN A 214 25.47 2.62 -7.37
C GLN A 214 26.01 1.23 -7.72
N GLY A 215 25.34 0.17 -7.28
CA GLY A 215 25.79 -1.22 -7.44
C GLY A 215 26.61 -1.76 -6.28
N ASP A 216 26.76 -1.00 -5.21
CA ASP A 216 27.46 -1.44 -4.00
C ASP A 216 26.58 -2.38 -3.18
N ILE A 217 27.22 -3.38 -2.58
CA ILE A 217 26.58 -4.25 -1.60
C ILE A 217 26.54 -3.51 -0.26
N ILE A 218 25.34 -3.28 0.25
CA ILE A 218 25.09 -2.71 1.58
C ILE A 218 24.38 -3.74 2.46
N THR A 219 24.49 -3.57 3.78
CA THR A 219 23.70 -4.34 4.74
C THR A 219 22.60 -3.48 5.31
N VAL A 220 21.35 -3.92 5.13
CA VAL A 220 20.18 -3.25 5.66
C VAL A 220 19.71 -4.00 6.90
N PRO A 221 19.67 -3.35 8.08
CA PRO A 221 19.11 -3.97 9.26
C PRO A 221 17.59 -4.08 9.11
N VAL A 222 17.01 -5.22 9.48
CA VAL A 222 15.57 -5.44 9.42
C VAL A 222 15.09 -6.06 10.73
N ARG A 223 14.14 -5.40 11.40
CA ARG A 223 13.40 -6.00 12.51
C ARG A 223 12.00 -6.45 12.04
N PRO A 224 11.82 -7.73 11.67
CA PRO A 224 10.56 -8.21 11.12
C PRO A 224 9.45 -8.26 12.17
N LEU A 225 8.21 -8.28 11.68
CA LEU A 225 7.06 -8.72 12.48
C LEU A 225 7.34 -10.13 13.03
N ASP A 226 7.06 -10.37 14.31
CA ASP A 226 7.04 -11.71 14.88
C ASP A 226 5.86 -12.51 14.26
N PRO A 227 6.15 -13.62 13.54
CA PRO A 227 5.13 -14.39 12.82
C PRO A 227 3.92 -14.80 13.65
N LYS A 228 4.05 -14.94 14.98
CA LYS A 228 2.94 -15.31 15.85
C LYS A 228 1.80 -14.29 15.84
N PHE A 229 2.09 -13.03 15.50
CA PHE A 229 1.09 -11.96 15.43
C PHE A 229 0.40 -11.82 14.07
N MET A 230 0.92 -12.48 13.02
CA MET A 230 0.45 -12.32 11.64
C MET A 230 -1.07 -12.55 11.50
N ARG A 231 -1.61 -13.58 12.15
CA ARG A 231 -3.03 -13.96 12.06
C ARG A 231 -4.00 -12.98 12.75
N PHE A 232 -3.49 -12.15 13.66
CA PHE A 232 -4.32 -11.24 14.45
C PHE A 232 -4.44 -9.85 13.83
N ARG A 233 -3.61 -9.53 12.83
CA ARG A 233 -3.62 -8.23 12.17
C ARG A 233 -4.85 -8.02 11.31
N ILE A 234 -5.27 -6.76 11.17
CA ILE A 234 -6.31 -6.31 10.23
C ILE A 234 -6.11 -6.80 8.79
N ASP A 235 -4.85 -7.00 8.37
CA ASP A 235 -4.49 -7.50 7.05
C ASP A 235 -4.91 -8.96 6.81
N HIS A 236 -5.05 -9.75 7.88
CA HIS A 236 -5.38 -11.16 7.76
C HIS A 236 -6.81 -11.32 7.27
N LYS A 237 -7.03 -12.21 6.29
CA LYS A 237 -8.32 -12.38 5.61
C LYS A 237 -9.50 -12.66 6.56
N GLU A 238 -9.24 -13.28 7.71
CA GLU A 238 -10.27 -13.61 8.72
C GLU A 238 -10.66 -12.42 9.60
N ARG A 239 -9.90 -11.32 9.57
CA ARG A 239 -10.15 -10.10 10.36
C ARG A 239 -11.08 -9.10 9.70
N GLU A 240 -12.20 -9.57 9.14
CA GLU A 240 -13.22 -8.70 8.55
C GLU A 240 -13.90 -7.81 9.60
N ASP A 241 -13.96 -8.30 10.84
CA ASP A 241 -14.42 -7.55 12.01
C ASP A 241 -13.64 -6.24 12.19
N LEU A 242 -12.30 -6.28 12.17
CA LEU A 242 -11.46 -5.09 12.24
C LEU A 242 -11.66 -4.19 11.03
N ARG A 243 -11.65 -4.75 9.82
CA ARG A 243 -11.82 -3.94 8.60
C ARG A 243 -13.15 -3.20 8.59
N THR A 244 -14.21 -3.85 9.06
CA THR A 244 -15.54 -3.24 9.19
C THR A 244 -15.53 -2.16 10.26
N TYR A 245 -14.96 -2.46 11.43
CA TYR A 245 -14.84 -1.52 12.54
C TYR A 245 -14.10 -0.24 12.15
N PHE A 246 -12.86 -0.38 11.68
CA PHE A 246 -12.01 0.75 11.28
C PHE A 246 -12.64 1.55 10.13
N ARG A 247 -13.33 0.89 9.19
CA ARG A 247 -14.06 1.60 8.14
C ARG A 247 -15.17 2.47 8.71
N LYS A 248 -16.02 1.94 9.58
CA LYS A 248 -17.10 2.71 10.21
C LYS A 248 -16.52 3.86 11.02
N GLU A 249 -15.54 3.55 11.86
CA GLU A 249 -14.90 4.49 12.78
C GLU A 249 -14.32 5.70 12.04
N PHE A 250 -13.50 5.46 11.03
CA PHE A 250 -12.85 6.54 10.29
C PHE A 250 -13.82 7.33 9.41
N THR A 251 -14.92 6.71 9.00
CA THR A 251 -15.97 7.40 8.23
C THR A 251 -16.78 8.32 9.15
N GLN A 252 -17.17 7.85 10.34
CA GLN A 252 -17.92 8.65 11.32
C GLN A 252 -17.09 9.80 11.88
N ALA A 253 -15.79 9.58 12.10
CA ALA A 253 -14.85 10.64 12.47
C ALA A 253 -14.61 11.67 11.34
N GLY A 254 -15.17 11.48 10.15
CA GLY A 254 -15.00 12.38 9.01
C GLY A 254 -13.60 12.36 8.39
N ILE A 255 -12.75 11.42 8.79
CA ILE A 255 -11.36 11.31 8.33
C ILE A 255 -11.29 10.67 6.95
N VAL A 256 -12.10 9.64 6.74
CA VAL A 256 -12.19 8.91 5.46
C VAL A 256 -13.34 9.45 4.64
N LYS A 257 -13.01 10.01 3.48
CA LYS A 257 -14.00 10.35 2.46
C LYS A 257 -14.13 9.19 1.47
N GLN A 258 -15.34 8.69 1.31
CA GLN A 258 -15.65 7.60 0.38
C GLN A 258 -16.20 8.14 -0.95
N GLY A 259 -15.99 7.38 -2.02
CA GLY A 259 -16.49 7.71 -3.35
C GLY A 259 -16.35 6.56 -4.33
N LEU A 260 -16.82 6.76 -5.56
CA LEU A 260 -16.59 5.85 -6.67
C LEU A 260 -15.48 6.40 -7.58
N ILE A 261 -14.59 5.52 -8.03
CA ILE A 261 -13.69 5.77 -9.15
C ILE A 261 -13.97 4.71 -10.21
N GLY A 262 -14.61 5.10 -11.30
CA GLY A 262 -15.29 4.15 -12.16
C GLY A 262 -16.37 3.40 -11.36
N ARG A 263 -16.28 2.07 -11.30
CA ARG A 263 -17.16 1.21 -10.49
C ARG A 263 -16.56 0.82 -9.14
N ALA A 264 -15.33 1.25 -8.85
CA ALA A 264 -14.63 0.88 -7.62
C ALA A 264 -15.09 1.75 -6.44
N SER A 265 -15.64 1.11 -5.39
CA SER A 265 -15.74 1.75 -4.07
C SER A 265 -14.32 2.06 -3.58
N SER A 266 -14.06 3.35 -3.40
CA SER A 266 -12.75 3.90 -3.09
C SER A 266 -12.86 4.86 -1.93
N TRP A 267 -11.72 5.18 -1.33
CA TRP A 267 -11.66 6.06 -0.17
C TRP A 267 -10.34 6.82 -0.13
N ILE A 268 -10.36 8.02 0.44
CA ILE A 268 -9.18 8.86 0.64
C ILE A 268 -9.15 9.40 2.07
N ALA A 269 -7.96 9.48 2.66
CA ALA A 269 -7.76 10.07 3.99
C ALA A 269 -6.44 10.86 4.06
N PRO A 270 -6.39 12.01 4.74
CA PRO A 270 -5.13 12.67 5.09
C PRO A 270 -4.31 11.81 6.06
N ALA A 271 -3.01 11.65 5.80
CA ALA A 271 -2.11 10.81 6.58
C ALA A 271 -2.11 11.19 8.06
N GLU A 272 -1.99 12.48 8.36
CA GLU A 272 -1.89 12.95 9.74
C GLU A 272 -3.18 12.77 10.52
N ALA A 273 -4.32 13.12 9.91
CA ALA A 273 -5.62 12.86 10.53
C ALA A 273 -5.82 11.36 10.80
N PHE A 274 -5.42 10.51 9.87
CA PHE A 274 -5.48 9.06 10.01
C PHE A 274 -4.58 8.56 11.14
N TYR A 275 -3.31 8.97 11.17
CA TYR A 275 -2.33 8.56 12.16
C TYR A 275 -2.71 9.00 13.57
N ARG A 276 -3.09 10.27 13.74
CA ARG A 276 -3.54 10.82 15.03
C ARG A 276 -4.76 10.07 15.56
N HIS A 277 -5.71 9.72 14.70
CA HIS A 277 -6.89 8.96 15.11
C HIS A 277 -6.56 7.54 15.51
N LEU A 278 -5.68 6.86 14.77
CA LEU A 278 -5.16 5.55 15.18
C LEU A 278 -4.49 5.61 16.56
N ASN A 279 -3.70 6.64 16.82
CA ASN A 279 -3.06 6.83 18.11
C ASN A 279 -4.08 7.06 19.24
N GLY A 280 -5.16 7.80 18.98
CA GLY A 280 -6.28 7.96 19.91
C GLY A 280 -6.94 6.62 20.23
N LEU A 281 -7.30 5.85 19.21
CA LEU A 281 -7.87 4.51 19.37
C LEU A 281 -6.95 3.57 20.17
N MET A 282 -5.64 3.61 19.92
CA MET A 282 -4.67 2.82 20.66
C MET A 282 -4.69 3.15 22.16
N LYS A 283 -4.80 4.43 22.53
CA LYS A 283 -4.92 4.87 23.94
C LYS A 283 -6.22 4.40 24.58
N GLU A 284 -7.26 4.20 23.79
CA GLU A 284 -8.54 3.60 24.21
C GLU A 284 -8.52 2.06 24.18
N GLY A 285 -7.36 1.44 23.91
CA GLY A 285 -7.19 -0.02 23.87
C GLY A 285 -7.57 -0.68 22.54
N ILE A 286 -7.87 0.11 21.50
CA ILE A 286 -8.22 -0.39 20.16
C ILE A 286 -7.02 -0.26 19.22
N THR A 287 -6.45 -1.40 18.83
CA THR A 287 -5.39 -1.47 17.82
C THR A 287 -5.82 -2.32 16.63
N ILE A 288 -4.99 -2.40 15.59
CA ILE A 288 -5.18 -3.35 14.47
C ILE A 288 -5.02 -4.83 14.85
N TYR A 289 -4.85 -5.13 16.14
CA TYR A 289 -4.84 -6.47 16.73
C TYR A 289 -6.01 -6.70 17.69
N ALA A 290 -6.85 -5.69 17.94
CA ALA A 290 -7.96 -5.74 18.90
C ALA A 290 -8.80 -6.99 18.72
N THR A 291 -9.23 -7.61 19.82
CA THR A 291 -10.10 -8.80 19.80
C THR A 291 -11.57 -8.40 19.61
N ALA A 292 -12.44 -9.35 19.31
CA ALA A 292 -13.89 -9.10 19.26
C ALA A 292 -14.43 -8.54 20.59
N THR A 293 -13.83 -8.91 21.73
CA THR A 293 -14.19 -8.37 23.05
C THR A 293 -13.79 -6.91 23.20
N ASP A 294 -12.65 -6.50 22.64
CA ASP A 294 -12.19 -5.11 22.67
C ASP A 294 -13.11 -4.23 21.81
N LEU A 295 -13.44 -4.69 20.59
CA LEU A 295 -14.36 -3.97 19.70
C LEU A 295 -15.77 -3.80 20.29
N LYS A 296 -16.24 -4.76 21.11
CA LYS A 296 -17.52 -4.66 21.83
C LYS A 296 -17.47 -3.66 22.99
N ARG A 297 -16.30 -3.46 23.61
CA ARG A 297 -16.11 -2.49 24.70
C ARG A 297 -16.10 -1.05 24.21
N ARG A 298 -15.70 -0.82 22.97
CA ARG A 298 -15.80 0.48 22.28
C ARG A 298 -16.56 0.33 20.96
N PRO A 299 -17.90 0.22 20.97
CA PRO A 299 -18.67 0.11 19.75
C PRO A 299 -18.57 1.39 18.90
N VAL A 300 -18.87 1.25 17.62
CA VAL A 300 -18.99 2.35 16.66
C VAL A 300 -20.45 2.36 16.21
N GLU A 301 -21.22 3.33 16.70
CA GLU A 301 -22.68 3.39 16.58
C GLU A 301 -23.14 3.69 15.16
#